data_AF-B0C4V9-F1
#
_entry.id   AF-B0C4V9-F1
#
_cell.length_a   1.000
_cell.length_b   1.000
_cell.length_c   1.000
_cell.angle_alpha   90.00
_cell.angle_beta   90.00
_cell.angle_gamma   90.00
#
_symmetry.space_group_name_H-M   'P 1'
#
loop_
_entity.id
_entity.type
_entity.pdbx_description
1 polymer ?
#
loop_
_entity_poly.entity_id
_entity_poly.type
_entity_poly.pdbx_seq_one_letter_code
_entity_poly.pdbx_strand_id
1 'polypeptide(L)' 'MFSSRISPEAATSLFGLTLTDIRQAIYNGELPAQWNHGSPLLSYTDLLNYQFRKVSKSA' A
#
# COMPACT_ATOMS: atom_id res chain seq x y z
N MET A 1 -9.57 -15.85 6.56
CA MET A 1 -8.36 -15.02 6.32
C MET A 1 -8.68 -13.62 6.81
N PHE A 2 -7.92 -13.08 7.76
CA PHE A 2 -8.07 -11.69 8.20
C PHE A 2 -7.42 -10.78 7.15
N SER A 3 -8.22 -10.26 6.21
CA SER A 3 -7.77 -9.16 5.37
C SER A 3 -7.79 -7.89 6.22
N SER A 4 -6.72 -7.67 6.99
CA SER A 4 -6.49 -6.41 7.70
C SER A 4 -6.34 -5.31 6.66
N ARG A 5 -7.43 -4.58 6.45
CA ARG A 5 -7.48 -3.40 5.61
C ARG A 5 -6.99 -2.21 6.43
N ILE A 6 -6.01 -1.50 5.92
CA ILE A 6 -5.43 -0.36 6.60
C ILE A 6 -5.43 0.86 5.68
N SER A 7 -5.48 2.05 6.26
CA SER A 7 -5.40 3.30 5.50
C SER A 7 -3.96 3.55 5.03
N PRO A 8 -3.74 4.38 4.00
CA PRO A 8 -2.42 4.78 3.55
C PRO A 8 -1.54 5.33 4.69
N GLU A 9 -2.12 6.06 5.64
CA GLU A 9 -1.43 6.64 6.79
C GLU A 9 -0.95 5.57 7.78
N ALA A 10 -1.73 4.52 7.99
CA ALA A 10 -1.28 3.38 8.78
C ALA A 10 -0.18 2.60 8.03
N ALA A 11 -0.32 2.49 6.71
CA ALA A 11 0.67 1.82 5.86
C ALA A 11 2.02 2.54 5.85
N THR A 12 2.06 3.88 5.87
CA THR A 12 3.34 4.61 5.98
C THR A 12 4.09 4.27 7.27
N SER A 13 3.39 4.21 8.41
CA SER A 13 4.00 3.88 9.70
C SER A 13 4.46 2.42 9.78
N LEU A 14 3.71 1.49 9.19
CA LEU A 14 4.00 0.05 9.28
C LEU A 14 5.07 -0.42 8.29
N PHE A 15 5.10 0.17 7.09
CA PHE A 15 5.95 -0.30 5.98
C PHE A 15 7.09 0.67 5.64
N GLY A 16 7.18 1.82 6.31
CA GLY A 16 8.21 2.83 6.02
C GLY A 16 8.10 3.43 4.61
N LEU A 17 6.94 3.28 3.96
CA LEU A 17 6.65 3.87 2.66
C LEU A 17 6.21 5.32 2.84
N THR A 18 6.50 6.19 1.86
CA THR A 18 5.97 7.55 1.90
C THR A 18 4.50 7.56 1.45
N LEU A 19 3.72 8.50 1.98
CA LEU A 19 2.31 8.64 1.58
C LEU A 19 2.18 8.92 0.07
N THR A 20 3.14 9.66 -0.49
CA THR A 20 3.24 9.95 -1.92
C THR A 20 3.48 8.69 -2.74
N ASP A 21 4.44 7.84 -2.34
CA ASP A 21 4.69 6.56 -3.01
C ASP A 21 3.45 5.68 -3.02
N ILE A 22 2.76 5.58 -1.88
CA ILE A 22 1.52 4.79 -1.77
C ILE A 22 0.45 5.33 -2.71
N ARG A 23 0.22 6.65 -2.72
CA ARG A 23 -0.77 7.28 -3.62
C ARG A 23 -0.41 7.08 -5.09
N GLN A 24 0.86 7.22 -5.45
CA GLN A 24 1.34 6.94 -6.80
C GLN A 24 1.16 5.48 -7.16
N ALA A 25 1.47 4.54 -6.26
CA ALA A 25 1.29 3.11 -6.50
C ALA A 25 -0.18 2.75 -6.72
N ILE A 26 -1.10 3.36 -5.96
CA ILE A 26 -2.54 3.21 -6.17
C ILE A 26 -2.94 3.78 -7.54
N TYR A 27 -2.48 5.00 -7.85
CA TYR A 27 -2.80 5.68 -9.11
C TYR A 27 -2.28 4.93 -10.34
N ASN A 28 -1.08 4.35 -10.24
CA ASN A 28 -0.45 3.56 -11.29
C ASN A 28 -1.03 2.13 -11.41
N GLY A 29 -1.93 1.73 -10.50
CA GLY A 29 -2.48 0.37 -10.44
C GLY A 29 -1.50 -0.69 -9.93
N GLU A 30 -0.35 -0.29 -9.36
CA GLU A 30 0.63 -1.20 -8.76
C GLU A 30 0.18 -1.72 -7.39
N LEU A 31 -0.61 -0.91 -6.68
CA LEU A 31 -1.15 -1.24 -5.36
C LEU A 31 -2.68 -1.27 -5.41
N PRO A 32 -3.31 -2.47 -5.30
CA PRO A 32 -4.75 -2.58 -5.24
C PRO A 32 -5.30 -1.86 -4.00
N ALA A 33 -6.21 -0.90 -4.23
CA ALA A 33 -6.94 -0.23 -3.16
C ALA A 33 -8.43 -0.53 -3.27
N GLN A 34 -9.08 -0.76 -2.13
CA GLN A 34 -10.53 -0.73 -2.05
C GLN A 34 -11.00 0.62 -1.51
N TRP A 35 -11.99 1.19 -2.16
CA TRP A 35 -12.49 2.50 -1.79
C TRP A 35 -13.62 2.37 -0.79
N ASN A 36 -13.44 2.95 0.40
CA ASN A 36 -14.47 3.05 1.42
C ASN A 36 -14.77 4.52 1.72
N HIS A 37 -15.95 4.99 1.32
CA HIS A 37 -16.40 6.37 1.53
C HIS A 37 -15.35 7.42 1.07
N GLY A 38 -14.70 7.17 -0.07
CA GLY A 38 -13.66 8.06 -0.63
C GLY A 38 -12.27 7.90 -0.01
N SER A 39 -12.11 7.04 1.00
CA SER A 39 -10.80 6.69 1.56
C SER A 39 -10.30 5.37 0.97
N PRO A 40 -9.10 5.31 0.38
CA PRO A 40 -8.53 4.06 -0.07
C PRO A 40 -8.14 3.21 1.14
N LEU A 41 -8.45 1.92 1.07
CA LEU A 41 -8.09 0.89 2.04
C LEU A 41 -7.22 -0.15 1.35
N LEU A 42 -6.08 -0.42 1.97
CA LEU A 42 -5.01 -1.23 1.43
C LEU A 42 -4.96 -2.54 2.16
N SER A 43 -4.77 -3.63 1.41
CA SER A 43 -4.53 -4.93 2.01
C SER A 43 -3.10 -4.97 2.55
N TYR A 44 -2.95 -5.48 3.77
CA TYR A 44 -1.63 -5.72 4.36
C TYR A 44 -0.73 -6.58 3.46
N THR A 45 -1.29 -7.61 2.81
CA THR A 45 -0.53 -8.50 1.91
C THR A 45 -0.05 -7.80 0.65
N ASP A 46 -0.88 -6.91 0.08
CA ASP A 46 -0.50 -6.14 -1.11
C ASP A 46 0.60 -5.14 -0.80
N LEU A 47 0.55 -4.52 0.38
CA LEU A 47 1.60 -3.63 0.89
C LEU A 47 2.92 -4.36 1.13
N LEU A 48 2.89 -5.55 1.75
CA LEU A 48 4.07 -6.40 1.89
C LEU A 48 4.69 -6.71 0.53
N ASN A 49 3.89 -7.21 -0.41
CA ASN A 49 4.35 -7.55 -1.76
C ASN A 49 4.92 -6.33 -2.49
N TYR A 50 4.27 -5.17 -2.35
CA TYR A 50 4.74 -3.92 -2.94
C TYR A 50 6.09 -3.47 -2.36
N GLN A 51 6.25 -3.53 -1.04
CA GLN A 51 7.51 -3.20 -0.37
C GLN A 51 8.64 -4.11 -0.84
N PHE A 52 8.41 -5.44 -0.88
CA PHE A 52 9.40 -6.39 -1.39
C PHE A 52 9.80 -6.07 -2.84
N ARG A 53 8.84 -5.78 -3.72
CA ARG A 53 9.12 -5.41 -5.12
C ARG A 53 9.94 -4.13 -5.23
N LYS A 54 9.63 -3.10 -4.42
CA LYS A 54 10.39 -1.84 -4.38
C LYS A 54 11.83 -2.06 -3.93
N VAL A 55 12.05 -2.86 -2.89
CA VAL A 55 13.40 -3.17 -2.38
C VAL A 55 14.20 -3.98 -3.41
N SER A 56 13.60 -4.99 -4.04
CA SER A 56 14.27 -5.80 -5.07
C SER A 56 14.58 -5.05 -6.35
N LYS A 57 13.87 -3.97 -6.67
CA LYS A 57 14.12 -3.15 -7.87
C LYS A 57 15.27 -2.16 -7.71
N SER A 58 15.78 -1.97 -6.48
CA SER A 58 16.92 -1.10 -6.16
C SER A 58 18.24 -1.86 -5.95
N ALA A 59 18.28 -3.17 -6.23
CA ALA A 59 19.48 -4.02 -6.18
C ALA A 59 20.09 -4.24 -7.57
#